data_AF-A0A2P4YF60-F1
#
_entry.id   AF-A0A2P4YF60-F1
#
_cell.length_a   1.000
_cell.length_b   1.000
_cell.length_c   1.000
_cell.angle_alpha   90.00
_cell.angle_beta   90.00
_cell.angle_gamma   90.00
#
_symmetry.space_group_name_H-M   'P 1'
#
loop_
_entity.id
_entity.type
_entity.pdbx_description
1 polymer ?
#
loop_
_entity_poly.entity_id
_entity_poly.type
_entity_poly.pdbx_seq_one_letter_code
_entity_poly.pdbx_strand_id
1 'polypeptide(L)'
;MVFKPSTFLVLTTVTLVVLQVQRTAASSLEYDPYTTCTSYDIGDKNFPGRGSDIQDNGTCTVTVPEDPNRPPNRKLEEIFGDDIADLETHFGTPLERKLKNLPTSAVYTPSPWAGSNWPTYLDSINYEWNRGEPSPAEKYATAFGLNVTVFKDSVSLQNGITSQNARMKCTTDKECFDPDVDTVCAKRAGESSGFCIPTWFGICHAWAPAAILEKEPNCPVTYNGVTFQPMDIKALLTDVYTDANISSVFTGSRYYGYNDSIDEFGSHTDYSYRDLNPGYFHIVSANLLGLLNTTFIIDRDAGFEVWNQPVVGFEVYEQTSMTTEKAANTFYKLDEYFWNPNATSIVYVKSHLSWVNETYTDGGLVASGLNDNFTVGANYTYLLELNDDEEIIGGEWLYESNDIHPDFLWLPTSMPASDVVTSIGLSYANVTMLLEMAVQCFESVSQSVMKTGLTA
;
A
#
# COMPACT_ATOMS: atom_id res chain seq x y z
N MET A 1 -23.59 -98.05 6.48
CA MET A 1 -24.32 -96.79 6.73
C MET A 1 -23.47 -96.04 7.74
N VAL A 2 -22.93 -94.84 7.51
CA VAL A 2 -23.52 -93.63 6.92
C VAL A 2 -22.41 -92.80 6.23
N PHE A 3 -22.83 -91.99 5.25
CA PHE A 3 -22.07 -91.14 4.34
C PHE A 3 -21.82 -89.71 4.91
N LYS A 4 -20.62 -89.14 4.66
CA LYS A 4 -20.23 -87.69 4.52
C LYS A 4 -20.56 -86.68 5.67
N PRO A 5 -20.04 -85.41 5.69
CA PRO A 5 -19.11 -84.71 4.77
C PRO A 5 -17.93 -83.95 5.45
N SER A 6 -17.03 -83.43 4.59
CA SER A 6 -15.97 -82.46 4.89
C SER A 6 -16.50 -81.04 5.14
N THR A 7 -15.82 -80.27 6.02
CA THR A 7 -15.94 -78.81 6.06
C THR A 7 -14.60 -78.15 6.43
N PHE A 8 -14.41 -76.97 5.87
CA PHE A 8 -13.17 -76.20 5.73
C PHE A 8 -12.64 -75.62 7.05
N LEU A 9 -11.31 -75.52 7.14
CA LEU A 9 -10.58 -74.65 8.06
C LEU A 9 -10.81 -73.19 7.65
N VAL A 10 -11.38 -72.38 8.55
CA VAL A 10 -11.37 -70.92 8.45
C VAL A 10 -10.30 -70.43 9.43
N LEU A 11 -9.16 -69.98 8.90
CA LEU A 11 -8.22 -69.15 9.64
C LEU A 11 -8.82 -67.74 9.74
N THR A 12 -9.17 -67.32 10.95
CA THR A 12 -9.43 -65.92 11.27
C THR A 12 -8.11 -65.20 11.48
N THR A 13 -7.62 -64.54 10.44
CA THR A 13 -6.54 -63.55 10.55
C THR A 13 -7.09 -62.31 11.26
N VAL A 14 -6.59 -62.03 12.47
CA VAL A 14 -6.76 -60.74 13.13
C VAL A 14 -5.88 -59.73 12.40
N THR A 15 -6.48 -58.92 11.53
CA THR A 15 -5.82 -57.78 10.90
C THR A 15 -5.71 -56.67 11.94
N LEU A 16 -4.48 -56.34 12.36
CA LEU A 16 -4.17 -55.04 12.97
C LEU A 16 -4.47 -53.96 11.94
N VAL A 17 -5.58 -53.23 12.14
CA VAL A 17 -5.83 -51.97 11.44
C VAL A 17 -4.86 -50.97 12.06
N VAL A 18 -3.72 -50.77 11.40
CA VAL A 18 -2.92 -49.57 11.60
C VAL A 18 -3.75 -48.43 11.02
N LEU A 19 -4.38 -47.64 11.89
CA LEU A 19 -4.86 -46.32 11.52
C LEU A 19 -3.64 -45.51 11.10
N GLN A 20 -3.37 -45.49 9.80
CA GLN A 20 -2.58 -44.42 9.20
C GLN A 20 -3.38 -43.14 9.45
N VAL A 21 -2.95 -42.39 10.46
CA VAL A 21 -3.21 -40.95 10.53
C VAL A 21 -2.66 -40.42 9.21
N GLN A 22 -3.56 -40.15 8.26
CA GLN A 22 -3.22 -39.25 7.18
C GLN A 22 -2.90 -37.93 7.85
N ARG A 23 -1.62 -37.63 7.99
CA ARG A 23 -1.18 -36.24 8.03
C ARG A 23 -1.63 -35.67 6.69
N THR A 24 -2.76 -34.99 6.68
CA THR A 24 -3.09 -34.06 5.60
C THR A 24 -1.97 -33.04 5.62
N ALA A 25 -1.08 -33.16 4.64
CA ALA A 25 -0.16 -32.10 4.33
C ALA A 25 -1.00 -30.86 3.99
N ALA A 26 -0.52 -29.70 4.43
CA ALA A 26 -1.02 -28.42 3.98
C ALA A 26 -1.21 -28.43 2.45
N SER A 27 -2.22 -27.71 1.97
CA SER A 27 -2.30 -27.32 0.56
C SER A 27 -0.97 -26.69 0.15
N SER A 28 -0.61 -26.89 -1.12
CA SER A 28 0.67 -26.46 -1.65
C SER A 28 0.65 -24.96 -1.97
N LEU A 29 1.67 -24.25 -1.51
CA LEU A 29 2.05 -22.85 -1.75
C LEU A 29 2.29 -22.46 -3.23
N GLU A 30 1.78 -23.22 -4.22
CA GLU A 30 2.23 -23.14 -5.62
C GLU A 30 1.25 -22.42 -6.56
N TYR A 31 0.03 -22.07 -6.13
CA TYR A 31 -1.07 -21.74 -7.07
C TYR A 31 -1.75 -20.38 -6.91
N ASP A 32 -1.17 -19.49 -6.11
CA ASP A 32 -1.65 -18.13 -5.92
C ASP A 32 -1.04 -17.19 -6.98
N PRO A 33 -1.85 -16.32 -7.63
CA PRO A 33 -1.32 -15.33 -8.53
C PRO A 33 -0.42 -14.29 -7.88
N TYR A 34 0.65 -13.94 -8.59
CA TYR A 34 1.56 -12.90 -8.17
C TYR A 34 1.90 -12.01 -9.36
N THR A 35 1.97 -10.70 -9.13
CA THR A 35 2.66 -9.80 -10.05
C THR A 35 4.15 -9.95 -9.85
N THR A 36 4.87 -10.53 -10.81
CA THR A 36 6.34 -10.42 -10.86
C THR A 36 6.72 -9.20 -11.67
N CYS A 37 7.33 -8.22 -11.03
CA CYS A 37 8.02 -7.14 -11.73
C CYS A 37 9.53 -7.40 -11.77
N THR A 38 10.18 -7.16 -12.91
CA THR A 38 11.65 -7.23 -13.01
C THR A 38 12.34 -6.13 -12.19
N SER A 39 11.57 -5.16 -11.67
CA SER A 39 12.03 -4.11 -10.76
C SER A 39 10.86 -3.65 -9.87
N TYR A 40 11.05 -3.69 -8.55
CA TYR A 40 10.19 -3.00 -7.57
C TYR A 40 10.84 -1.71 -7.06
N ASP A 41 11.82 -1.18 -7.81
CA ASP A 41 12.41 0.10 -7.48
C ASP A 41 11.42 1.21 -7.81
N ILE A 42 11.23 2.15 -6.88
CA ILE A 42 10.24 3.23 -6.97
C ILE A 42 10.47 4.13 -8.21
N GLY A 43 11.74 4.34 -8.56
CA GLY A 43 12.15 5.10 -9.74
C GLY A 43 11.83 4.42 -11.07
N ASP A 44 11.44 3.13 -11.09
CA ASP A 44 10.99 2.47 -12.30
C ASP A 44 9.59 2.96 -12.68
N LYS A 45 9.40 3.29 -13.96
CA LYS A 45 8.12 3.69 -14.53
C LYS A 45 7.06 2.58 -14.51
N ASN A 46 7.45 1.32 -14.26
CA ASN A 46 6.55 0.19 -14.14
C ASN A 46 6.40 -0.30 -12.69
N PHE A 47 6.86 0.47 -11.71
CA PHE A 47 6.57 0.19 -10.31
C PHE A 47 5.06 -0.04 -10.12
N PRO A 48 4.61 -1.17 -9.54
CA PRO A 48 3.17 -1.49 -9.42
C PRO A 48 2.34 -0.46 -8.67
N GLY A 49 2.95 0.20 -7.67
CA GLY A 49 2.31 1.28 -6.94
C GLY A 49 2.30 2.61 -7.68
N ARG A 50 2.74 2.72 -8.94
CA ARG A 50 2.85 4.03 -9.59
C ARG A 50 1.47 4.67 -9.79
N GLY A 51 1.33 5.90 -9.30
CA GLY A 51 0.10 6.73 -9.38
C GLY A 51 -0.22 7.28 -10.78
N SER A 52 -0.03 6.47 -11.81
CA SER A 52 -0.34 6.76 -13.21
C SER A 52 -0.56 5.44 -13.97
N ASP A 53 -0.91 5.51 -15.25
CA ASP A 53 -0.91 4.30 -16.10
C ASP A 53 0.46 3.60 -16.05
N ILE A 54 0.46 2.32 -15.71
CA ILE A 54 1.63 1.45 -15.79
C ILE A 54 1.82 1.08 -17.26
N GLN A 55 3.01 1.32 -17.81
CA GLN A 55 3.32 0.90 -19.17
C GLN A 55 3.55 -0.61 -19.19
N ASP A 56 2.65 -1.36 -19.82
CA ASP A 56 2.94 -2.76 -20.11
C ASP A 56 4.06 -2.85 -21.16
N ASN A 57 5.25 -3.17 -20.68
CA ASN A 57 6.43 -3.44 -21.47
C ASN A 57 6.95 -4.87 -21.23
N GLY A 58 6.11 -5.74 -20.67
CA GLY A 58 6.45 -7.10 -20.27
C GLY A 58 7.38 -7.21 -19.06
N THR A 59 7.67 -6.12 -18.33
CA THR A 59 8.47 -6.20 -17.10
C THR A 59 7.66 -6.61 -15.89
N CYS A 60 6.34 -6.42 -15.91
CA CYS A 60 5.44 -6.81 -14.84
C CYS A 60 4.44 -7.82 -15.38
N THR A 61 4.48 -9.05 -14.87
CA THR A 61 3.60 -10.14 -15.30
C THR A 61 2.82 -10.67 -14.12
N VAL A 62 1.49 -10.62 -14.21
CA VAL A 62 0.62 -11.38 -13.31
C VAL A 62 0.71 -12.84 -13.74
N THR A 63 1.34 -13.66 -12.93
CA THR A 63 1.39 -15.11 -13.13
C THR A 63 0.28 -15.72 -12.32
N VAL A 64 -0.62 -16.47 -12.95
CA VAL A 64 -1.67 -17.28 -12.29
C VAL A 64 -1.27 -18.74 -12.42
N PRO A 65 -0.71 -19.38 -11.38
CA PRO A 65 -0.30 -20.78 -11.52
C PRO A 65 -1.52 -21.72 -11.51
N GLU A 66 -1.54 -22.71 -12.40
CA GLU A 66 -2.63 -23.70 -12.48
C GLU A 66 -2.45 -24.82 -11.45
N ASP A 67 -3.40 -25.03 -10.53
CA ASP A 67 -3.43 -26.20 -9.62
C ASP A 67 -3.84 -27.49 -10.38
N PRO A 68 -2.92 -28.46 -10.60
CA PRO A 68 -3.24 -29.72 -11.28
C PRO A 68 -4.07 -30.68 -10.42
N ASN A 69 -4.30 -30.37 -9.13
CA ASN A 69 -5.12 -31.13 -8.19
C ASN A 69 -6.44 -30.40 -7.82
N ARG A 70 -6.83 -29.38 -8.59
CA ARG A 70 -8.05 -28.58 -8.39
C ARG A 70 -9.31 -29.47 -8.35
N PRO A 71 -9.96 -29.66 -7.18
CA PRO A 71 -11.34 -30.14 -7.15
C PRO A 71 -12.26 -29.01 -7.66
N PRO A 72 -13.49 -29.30 -8.11
CA PRO A 72 -14.44 -28.28 -8.56
C PRO A 72 -14.89 -27.29 -7.46
N ASN A 73 -14.42 -27.45 -6.21
CA ASN A 73 -14.77 -26.61 -5.07
C ASN A 73 -13.53 -25.85 -4.58
N ARG A 74 -13.73 -24.55 -4.34
CA ARG A 74 -12.76 -23.52 -3.91
C ARG A 74 -11.83 -24.03 -2.81
N LYS A 75 -10.52 -23.82 -3.00
CA LYS A 75 -9.46 -24.01 -2.00
C LYS A 75 -8.76 -22.67 -1.82
N LEU A 76 -8.46 -22.34 -0.55
CA LEU A 76 -7.44 -21.41 -0.03
C LEU A 76 -6.78 -20.45 -1.02
N GLU A 77 -6.80 -19.18 -0.66
CA GLU A 77 -5.72 -18.24 -0.96
C GLU A 77 -4.79 -18.35 0.24
N GLU A 78 -3.68 -19.06 0.07
CA GLU A 78 -2.72 -19.20 1.15
C GLU A 78 -2.07 -17.82 1.34
N ILE A 79 -1.75 -17.46 2.59
CA ILE A 79 -0.87 -16.32 2.79
C ILE A 79 0.41 -16.66 2.04
N PHE A 80 0.72 -15.91 0.98
CA PHE A 80 1.88 -16.17 0.14
C PHE A 80 3.07 -16.51 1.03
N GLY A 81 3.61 -17.72 0.82
CA GLY A 81 4.84 -18.15 1.47
C GLY A 81 6.00 -17.23 1.18
N ASP A 82 5.88 -16.37 0.16
CA ASP A 82 6.86 -15.33 -0.19
C ASP A 82 6.56 -13.98 0.47
N ASP A 83 5.32 -13.48 0.58
CA ASP A 83 5.07 -12.14 1.16
C ASP A 83 5.43 -12.04 2.64
N ILE A 84 4.98 -13.00 3.47
CA ILE A 84 5.43 -13.05 4.87
C ILE A 84 6.93 -13.34 4.90
N ALA A 85 7.46 -14.24 4.06
CA ALA A 85 8.88 -14.55 4.08
C ALA A 85 9.76 -13.38 3.63
N ASP A 86 9.29 -12.52 2.73
CA ASP A 86 9.96 -11.33 2.23
C ASP A 86 10.03 -10.30 3.33
N LEU A 87 8.92 -10.10 4.06
CA LEU A 87 8.92 -9.30 5.28
C LEU A 87 9.85 -9.88 6.35
N GLU A 88 9.75 -11.18 6.65
CA GLU A 88 10.60 -11.85 7.64
C GLU A 88 12.08 -11.81 7.27
N THR A 89 12.40 -11.92 5.97
CA THR A 89 13.75 -11.79 5.41
C THR A 89 14.25 -10.35 5.54
N HIS A 90 13.41 -9.37 5.22
CA HIS A 90 13.72 -7.96 5.35
C HIS A 90 14.00 -7.56 6.81
N PHE A 91 13.14 -7.96 7.74
CA PHE A 91 13.30 -7.65 9.16
C PHE A 91 14.27 -8.58 9.90
N GLY A 92 14.66 -9.71 9.29
CA GLY A 92 15.52 -10.72 9.89
C GLY A 92 14.89 -11.41 11.10
N THR A 93 13.56 -11.40 11.23
CA THR A 93 12.81 -12.02 12.33
C THR A 93 11.47 -12.55 11.85
N PRO A 94 11.00 -13.70 12.37
CA PRO A 94 9.65 -14.18 12.10
C PRO A 94 8.58 -13.18 12.57
N LEU A 95 7.47 -13.09 11.84
CA LEU A 95 6.29 -12.35 12.28
C LEU A 95 5.50 -13.17 13.30
N GLU A 96 4.90 -12.51 14.29
CA GLU A 96 3.95 -13.15 15.20
C GLU A 96 2.67 -13.52 14.45
N ARG A 97 2.20 -14.76 14.62
CA ARG A 97 1.02 -15.29 13.93
C ARG A 97 -0.08 -15.73 14.91
N LYS A 98 0.24 -15.88 16.19
CA LYS A 98 -0.74 -16.23 17.22
C LYS A 98 -1.60 -15.01 17.52
N LEU A 99 -2.88 -15.09 17.19
CA LEU A 99 -3.82 -13.97 17.33
C LEU A 99 -3.78 -13.35 18.73
N LYS A 100 -3.70 -14.18 19.77
CA LYS A 100 -3.65 -13.72 21.18
C LYS A 100 -2.40 -12.92 21.56
N ASN A 101 -1.32 -13.04 20.79
CA ASN A 101 -0.06 -12.33 21.01
C ASN A 101 0.04 -11.06 20.17
N LEU A 102 -0.82 -10.90 19.17
CA LEU A 102 -0.86 -9.72 18.32
C LEU A 102 -1.50 -8.53 19.08
N PRO A 103 -0.93 -7.33 18.97
CA PRO A 103 -1.54 -6.13 19.54
C PRO A 103 -2.85 -5.81 18.82
N THR A 104 -3.87 -5.46 19.59
CA THR A 104 -5.18 -5.05 19.05
C THR A 104 -5.24 -3.56 18.72
N SER A 105 -4.21 -2.78 19.04
CA SER A 105 -4.13 -1.37 18.65
C SER A 105 -2.66 -0.95 18.61
N ALA A 106 -2.28 -0.25 17.53
CA ALA A 106 -0.96 0.32 17.37
C ALA A 106 -1.02 1.59 16.52
N VAL A 107 -0.12 2.53 16.82
CA VAL A 107 0.04 3.79 16.08
C VAL A 107 1.54 4.01 15.85
N TYR A 108 1.92 4.25 14.60
CA TYR A 108 3.30 4.57 14.23
C TYR A 108 3.63 6.01 14.61
N THR A 109 4.75 6.21 15.30
CA THR A 109 5.19 7.53 15.78
C THR A 109 6.66 7.81 15.46
N PRO A 110 7.01 9.02 14.96
CA PRO A 110 6.09 10.09 14.56
C PRO A 110 5.23 9.68 13.35
N SER A 111 4.02 10.25 13.26
CA SER A 111 3.14 10.03 12.11
C SER A 111 3.85 10.47 10.82
N PRO A 112 3.65 9.77 9.69
CA PRO A 112 4.03 10.29 8.39
C PRO A 112 3.38 11.66 8.17
N TRP A 113 4.08 12.58 7.52
CA TRP A 113 3.55 13.94 7.34
C TRP A 113 2.57 14.04 6.16
N ALA A 114 1.48 14.79 6.34
CA ALA A 114 0.55 15.09 5.27
C ALA A 114 1.20 16.00 4.22
N GLY A 115 0.91 15.73 2.95
CA GLY A 115 1.46 16.42 1.79
C GLY A 115 0.56 16.25 0.58
N SER A 116 1.07 16.50 -0.63
CA SER A 116 0.28 16.33 -1.86
C SER A 116 0.90 15.25 -2.72
N ASN A 117 0.05 14.57 -3.50
CA ASN A 117 0.48 13.73 -4.62
C ASN A 117 0.92 14.54 -5.85
N TRP A 118 0.96 15.88 -5.79
CA TRP A 118 1.36 16.79 -6.87
C TRP A 118 0.81 16.39 -8.25
N PRO A 119 -0.51 16.57 -8.46
CA PRO A 119 -1.20 16.01 -9.62
C PRO A 119 -0.59 16.41 -10.95
N THR A 120 -0.51 15.45 -11.87
CA THR A 120 0.01 15.64 -13.22
C THR A 120 -0.78 16.71 -13.97
N TYR A 121 -2.11 16.77 -13.79
CA TYR A 121 -2.97 17.76 -14.46
C TYR A 121 -2.72 19.21 -14.00
N LEU A 122 -2.10 19.40 -12.82
CA LEU A 122 -1.65 20.70 -12.29
C LEU A 122 -0.20 21.03 -12.65
N ASP A 123 0.42 20.22 -13.50
CA ASP A 123 1.83 20.30 -13.91
C ASP A 123 2.82 19.93 -12.80
N SER A 124 2.44 19.00 -11.91
CA SER A 124 3.29 18.49 -10.82
C SER A 124 3.81 19.62 -9.91
N ILE A 125 5.08 19.62 -9.51
CA ILE A 125 5.67 20.64 -8.63
C ILE A 125 5.87 22.02 -9.31
N ASN A 126 5.43 22.19 -10.57
CA ASN A 126 5.24 23.52 -11.17
C ASN A 126 3.94 24.18 -10.69
N TYR A 127 3.07 23.47 -9.98
CA TYR A 127 1.85 24.04 -9.45
C TYR A 127 2.13 25.16 -8.43
N GLU A 128 1.55 26.32 -8.65
CA GLU A 128 1.57 27.46 -7.73
C GLU A 128 0.57 27.24 -6.59
N TRP A 129 0.88 26.29 -5.71
CA TRP A 129 0.03 25.89 -4.59
C TRP A 129 -0.30 27.07 -3.65
N ASN A 130 0.61 28.04 -3.51
CA ASN A 130 0.37 29.29 -2.82
C ASN A 130 0.17 30.42 -3.83
N ARG A 131 -1.06 30.92 -3.92
CA ARG A 131 -1.47 31.89 -4.94
C ARG A 131 -0.63 33.16 -4.87
N GLY A 132 0.04 33.48 -5.98
CA GLY A 132 0.85 34.69 -6.13
C GLY A 132 2.32 34.51 -5.72
N GLU A 133 2.70 33.32 -5.27
CA GLU A 133 4.08 32.93 -5.02
C GLU A 133 4.60 32.03 -6.16
N PRO A 134 5.90 32.04 -6.46
CA PRO A 134 6.49 31.11 -7.42
C PRO A 134 6.30 29.65 -6.99
N SER A 135 6.11 28.75 -7.96
CA SER A 135 6.04 27.30 -7.73
C SER A 135 7.30 26.74 -7.04
N PRO A 136 7.22 25.59 -6.35
CA PRO A 136 8.39 24.92 -5.77
C PRO A 136 9.54 24.72 -6.77
N ALA A 137 9.22 24.30 -7.99
CA ALA A 137 10.21 24.12 -9.06
C ALA A 137 10.93 25.42 -9.44
N GLU A 138 10.18 26.53 -9.57
CA GLU A 138 10.73 27.84 -9.87
C GLU A 138 11.62 28.38 -8.74
N LYS A 139 11.20 28.17 -7.49
CA LYS A 139 11.99 28.52 -6.31
C LYS A 139 13.32 27.77 -6.30
N TYR A 140 13.29 26.45 -6.52
CA TYR A 140 14.50 25.63 -6.57
C TYR A 140 15.43 26.09 -7.69
N ALA A 141 14.92 26.21 -8.93
CA ALA A 141 15.74 26.63 -10.05
C ALA A 141 16.39 28.00 -9.82
N THR A 142 15.64 28.96 -9.26
CA THR A 142 16.15 30.30 -8.94
C THR A 142 17.24 30.25 -7.87
N ALA A 143 17.01 29.54 -6.76
CA ALA A 143 17.92 29.52 -5.62
C ALA A 143 19.25 28.82 -5.93
N PHE A 144 19.23 27.82 -6.82
CA PHE A 144 20.41 27.03 -7.20
C PHE A 144 20.99 27.41 -8.56
N GLY A 145 20.56 28.53 -9.14
CA GLY A 145 21.15 29.09 -10.36
C GLY A 145 20.91 28.26 -11.62
N LEU A 146 19.82 27.49 -11.66
CA LEU A 146 19.37 26.78 -12.84
C LEU A 146 18.52 27.70 -13.75
N ASN A 147 18.40 27.34 -15.02
CA ASN A 147 17.48 28.03 -15.91
C ASN A 147 16.04 27.62 -15.54
N VAL A 148 15.26 28.58 -15.03
CA VAL A 148 13.87 28.35 -14.57
C VAL A 148 13.00 27.71 -15.64
N THR A 149 13.02 28.23 -16.87
CA THR A 149 12.19 27.68 -17.96
C THR A 149 12.56 26.23 -18.26
N VAL A 150 13.86 25.95 -18.43
CA VAL A 150 14.33 24.58 -18.73
C VAL A 150 13.99 23.61 -17.60
N PHE A 151 14.14 24.03 -16.34
CA PHE A 151 13.83 23.19 -15.19
C PHE A 151 12.32 22.90 -15.09
N LYS A 152 11.46 23.92 -15.21
CA LYS A 152 9.99 23.74 -15.21
C LYS A 152 9.53 22.89 -16.40
N ASP A 153 10.15 23.03 -17.57
CA ASP A 153 9.86 22.20 -18.74
C ASP A 153 10.23 20.73 -18.49
N SER A 154 11.34 20.49 -17.79
CA SER A 154 11.82 19.16 -17.43
C SER A 154 10.92 18.50 -16.38
N VAL A 155 10.48 19.24 -15.36
CA VAL A 155 9.43 18.80 -14.41
C VAL A 155 8.15 18.39 -15.17
N SER A 156 7.70 19.22 -16.12
CA SER A 156 6.48 18.95 -16.89
C SER A 156 6.61 17.70 -17.76
N LEU A 157 7.78 17.47 -18.34
CA LEU A 157 8.09 16.29 -19.15
C LEU A 157 8.19 15.01 -18.32
N GLN A 158 8.70 15.10 -17.09
CA GLN A 158 8.86 13.97 -16.17
C GLN A 158 7.51 13.55 -15.57
N ASN A 159 6.85 14.47 -14.87
CA ASN A 159 5.71 14.17 -13.99
C ASN A 159 4.46 15.04 -14.27
N GLY A 160 4.58 16.10 -15.07
CA GLY A 160 3.52 17.08 -15.31
C GLY A 160 2.78 16.91 -16.64
N ILE A 161 2.20 18.01 -17.14
CA ILE A 161 1.26 17.99 -18.27
C ILE A 161 1.92 17.47 -19.56
N THR A 162 3.18 17.83 -19.81
CA THR A 162 3.88 17.46 -21.06
C THR A 162 4.25 15.98 -21.10
N SER A 163 4.34 15.30 -19.94
CA SER A 163 4.52 13.84 -19.87
C SER A 163 3.37 13.09 -20.55
N GLN A 164 2.18 13.73 -20.67
CA GLN A 164 0.96 13.15 -21.23
C GLN A 164 0.75 13.53 -22.71
N ASN A 165 1.80 13.88 -23.44
CA ASN A 165 1.71 14.38 -24.82
C ASN A 165 1.08 13.41 -25.85
N ALA A 166 0.98 12.12 -25.50
CA ALA A 166 0.32 11.10 -26.31
C ALA A 166 -1.21 11.10 -26.15
N ARG A 167 -1.74 11.78 -25.13
CA ARG A 167 -3.19 11.88 -24.87
C ARG A 167 -3.88 12.85 -25.83
N MET A 168 -5.21 12.80 -25.83
CA MET A 168 -6.04 13.70 -26.64
C MET A 168 -5.71 15.17 -26.32
N LYS A 169 -5.38 15.95 -27.35
CA LYS A 169 -5.23 17.40 -27.24
C LYS A 169 -6.57 18.07 -27.02
N CYS A 170 -6.59 19.11 -26.20
CA CYS A 170 -7.81 19.81 -25.84
C CYS A 170 -7.59 21.31 -25.67
N THR A 171 -8.70 22.04 -25.66
CA THR A 171 -8.79 23.46 -25.33
C THR A 171 -9.84 23.75 -24.26
N THR A 172 -10.75 22.82 -23.98
CA THR A 172 -11.79 22.94 -22.95
C THR A 172 -12.08 21.59 -22.31
N ASP A 173 -12.54 21.58 -21.05
CA ASP A 173 -12.86 20.33 -20.34
C ASP A 173 -13.96 19.51 -21.02
N LYS A 174 -14.84 20.17 -21.78
CA LYS A 174 -15.89 19.49 -22.54
C LYS A 174 -15.35 18.50 -23.57
N GLU A 175 -14.16 18.74 -24.11
CA GLU A 175 -13.51 17.83 -25.07
C GLU A 175 -12.94 16.59 -24.40
N CYS A 176 -12.77 16.63 -23.07
CA CYS A 176 -12.13 15.57 -22.30
C CYS A 176 -13.12 14.65 -21.60
N PHE A 177 -14.43 14.86 -21.72
CA PHE A 177 -15.43 14.07 -21.01
C PHE A 177 -15.24 12.57 -21.22
N ASP A 178 -15.03 11.87 -20.11
CA ASP A 178 -14.99 10.43 -19.99
C ASP A 178 -16.04 10.02 -18.92
N PRO A 179 -16.95 9.06 -19.22
CA PRO A 179 -17.99 8.65 -18.27
C PRO A 179 -17.46 7.86 -17.07
N ASP A 180 -16.27 7.27 -17.18
CA ASP A 180 -15.73 6.30 -16.21
C ASP A 180 -14.58 6.90 -15.39
N VAL A 181 -13.90 7.94 -15.90
CA VAL A 181 -12.74 8.57 -15.23
C VAL A 181 -12.84 10.10 -15.24
N ASP A 182 -12.63 10.73 -14.08
CA ASP A 182 -12.59 12.20 -14.00
C ASP A 182 -11.35 12.75 -14.72
N THR A 183 -11.61 13.53 -15.77
CA THR A 183 -10.60 13.98 -16.74
C THR A 183 -10.81 15.45 -17.06
N VAL A 184 -9.71 16.20 -17.09
CA VAL A 184 -9.73 17.65 -17.32
C VAL A 184 -8.82 18.04 -18.47
N CYS A 185 -9.11 19.18 -19.10
CA CYS A 185 -8.21 19.75 -20.09
C CYS A 185 -7.06 20.50 -19.40
N ALA A 186 -6.01 19.77 -19.07
CA ALA A 186 -4.85 20.29 -18.36
C ALA A 186 -3.95 21.11 -19.29
N LYS A 187 -3.67 22.37 -18.93
CA LYS A 187 -2.84 23.29 -19.70
C LYS A 187 -1.74 23.89 -18.83
N ARG A 188 -0.54 24.00 -19.40
CA ARG A 188 0.55 24.72 -18.73
C ARG A 188 0.25 26.21 -18.64
N ALA A 189 0.84 26.87 -17.65
CA ALA A 189 0.69 28.31 -17.46
C ALA A 189 1.08 29.07 -18.74
N GLY A 190 0.17 29.91 -19.25
CA GLY A 190 0.37 30.69 -20.47
C GLY A 190 -0.02 29.98 -21.77
N GLU A 191 -0.30 28.68 -21.73
CA GLU A 191 -0.71 27.91 -22.92
C GLU A 191 -2.22 27.97 -23.18
N SER A 192 -2.60 27.95 -24.46
CA SER A 192 -4.01 28.01 -24.88
C SER A 192 -4.65 26.63 -25.05
N SER A 193 -3.83 25.60 -25.23
CA SER A 193 -4.21 24.20 -25.40
C SER A 193 -3.36 23.30 -24.51
N GLY A 194 -3.81 22.06 -24.34
CA GLY A 194 -3.16 21.07 -23.49
C GLY A 194 -3.63 19.67 -23.81
N PHE A 195 -3.73 18.83 -22.79
CA PHE A 195 -4.10 17.41 -22.94
C PHE A 195 -5.21 17.03 -21.96
N CYS A 196 -6.05 16.09 -22.35
CA CYS A 196 -7.02 15.47 -21.45
C CYS A 196 -6.30 14.54 -20.49
N ILE A 197 -6.24 14.89 -19.21
CA ILE A 197 -5.47 14.15 -18.19
C ILE A 197 -6.42 13.73 -17.06
N PRO A 198 -6.39 12.44 -16.65
CA PRO A 198 -7.10 11.99 -15.44
C PRO A 198 -6.65 12.74 -14.18
N THR A 199 -7.59 13.13 -13.33
CA THR A 199 -7.28 13.98 -12.16
C THR A 199 -6.58 13.22 -11.04
N TRP A 200 -6.65 11.89 -11.04
CA TRP A 200 -5.97 11.02 -10.08
C TRP A 200 -4.47 10.85 -10.35
N PHE A 201 -4.00 11.13 -11.57
CA PHE A 201 -2.58 11.00 -11.92
C PHE A 201 -1.71 11.90 -11.04
N GLY A 202 -0.68 11.30 -10.45
CA GLY A 202 0.26 12.01 -9.61
C GLY A 202 1.39 11.12 -9.11
N ILE A 203 2.11 11.66 -8.13
CA ILE A 203 3.31 11.08 -7.55
C ILE A 203 3.07 10.66 -6.08
N CYS A 204 1.88 10.12 -5.78
CA CYS A 204 1.54 9.57 -4.46
C CYS A 204 2.51 8.46 -4.02
N HIS A 205 2.94 7.63 -4.97
CA HIS A 205 3.98 6.59 -4.80
C HIS A 205 5.33 7.14 -4.33
N ALA A 206 5.62 8.41 -4.59
CA ALA A 206 6.84 9.08 -4.15
C ALA A 206 6.62 9.89 -2.86
N TRP A 207 5.42 10.46 -2.68
CA TRP A 207 5.07 11.20 -1.46
C TRP A 207 4.98 10.26 -0.26
N ALA A 208 4.28 9.13 -0.37
CA ALA A 208 4.08 8.20 0.73
C ALA A 208 5.40 7.72 1.38
N PRO A 209 6.43 7.26 0.65
CA PRO A 209 7.71 6.88 1.26
C PRO A 209 8.49 8.09 1.79
N ALA A 210 8.43 9.25 1.13
CA ALA A 210 9.05 10.47 1.65
C ALA A 210 8.40 10.90 2.97
N ALA A 211 7.08 10.76 3.11
CA ALA A 211 6.33 11.04 4.32
C ALA A 211 6.76 10.18 5.51
N ILE A 212 7.12 8.92 5.24
CA ILE A 212 7.55 7.95 6.26
C ILE A 212 9.02 8.15 6.65
N LEU A 213 9.90 8.32 5.66
CA LEU A 213 11.35 8.26 5.85
C LEU A 213 11.98 9.61 6.19
N GLU A 214 11.42 10.70 5.66
CA GLU A 214 11.96 12.04 5.85
C GLU A 214 11.35 12.72 7.06
N LYS A 215 12.15 13.52 7.76
CA LYS A 215 11.62 14.44 8.77
C LYS A 215 10.67 15.43 8.10
N GLU A 216 9.66 15.87 8.82
CA GLU A 216 8.79 16.92 8.31
C GLU A 216 9.49 18.29 8.37
N PRO A 217 9.52 19.08 7.28
CA PRO A 217 9.96 20.47 7.35
C PRO A 217 8.97 21.30 8.19
N ASN A 218 9.46 22.07 9.17
CA ASN A 218 8.60 22.73 10.16
C ASN A 218 8.42 24.23 9.95
N CYS A 219 9.39 24.89 9.31
CA CYS A 219 9.35 26.35 9.11
C CYS A 219 9.88 26.77 7.73
N PRO A 220 9.58 28.02 7.33
CA PRO A 220 10.12 28.58 6.11
C PRO A 220 11.63 28.80 6.24
N VAL A 221 12.37 28.57 5.14
CA VAL A 221 13.81 28.78 5.07
C VAL A 221 14.16 29.67 3.89
N THR A 222 15.11 30.58 4.07
CA THR A 222 15.62 31.42 2.99
C THR A 222 17.01 30.95 2.58
N TYR A 223 17.18 30.63 1.31
CA TYR A 223 18.46 30.26 0.70
C TYR A 223 18.65 31.04 -0.60
N ASN A 224 19.82 31.67 -0.75
CA ASN A 224 20.16 32.51 -1.91
C ASN A 224 19.07 33.54 -2.30
N GLY A 225 18.42 34.13 -1.31
CA GLY A 225 17.38 35.16 -1.50
C GLY A 225 15.99 34.62 -1.87
N VAL A 226 15.81 33.30 -1.93
CA VAL A 226 14.51 32.65 -2.16
C VAL A 226 14.02 32.01 -0.87
N THR A 227 12.76 32.24 -0.51
CA THR A 227 12.12 31.62 0.65
C THR A 227 11.32 30.39 0.23
N PHE A 228 11.71 29.24 0.78
CA PHE A 228 11.01 27.97 0.68
C PHE A 228 10.12 27.79 1.91
N GLN A 229 8.83 27.62 1.68
CA GLN A 229 7.90 27.20 2.72
C GLN A 229 8.06 25.69 2.97
N PRO A 230 7.62 25.16 4.12
CA PRO A 230 7.55 23.72 4.36
C PRO A 230 6.90 22.93 3.22
N MET A 231 5.79 23.42 2.67
CA MET A 231 5.12 22.77 1.54
C MET A 231 5.96 22.76 0.25
N ASP A 232 6.81 23.79 0.03
CA ASP A 232 7.74 23.78 -1.11
C ASP A 232 8.80 22.66 -0.93
N ILE A 233 9.31 22.47 0.28
CA ILE A 233 10.31 21.42 0.57
C ILE A 233 9.67 20.03 0.46
N LYS A 234 8.43 19.85 0.95
CA LYS A 234 7.65 18.61 0.74
C LYS A 234 7.50 18.30 -0.76
N ALA A 235 7.28 19.31 -1.60
CA ALA A 235 7.23 19.17 -3.06
C ALA A 235 8.53 18.63 -3.63
N LEU A 236 9.65 19.27 -3.27
CA LEU A 236 10.97 18.92 -3.79
C LEU A 236 11.41 17.52 -3.32
N LEU A 237 11.16 17.16 -2.05
CA LEU A 237 11.41 15.81 -1.56
C LEU A 237 10.60 14.78 -2.34
N THR A 238 9.30 15.05 -2.52
CA THR A 238 8.42 14.14 -3.25
C THR A 238 8.93 13.92 -4.68
N ASP A 239 9.31 14.97 -5.40
CA ASP A 239 9.80 14.85 -6.77
C ASP A 239 11.16 14.10 -6.85
N VAL A 240 12.06 14.28 -5.87
CA VAL A 240 13.28 13.45 -5.76
C VAL A 240 12.94 11.97 -5.71
N TYR A 241 11.96 11.59 -4.88
CA TYR A 241 11.57 10.19 -4.69
C TYR A 241 10.93 9.55 -5.95
N THR A 242 10.50 10.34 -6.94
CA THR A 242 9.94 9.81 -8.20
C THR A 242 10.95 9.14 -9.11
N ASP A 243 12.22 9.56 -9.01
CA ASP A 243 13.33 9.16 -9.88
C ASP A 243 14.44 8.45 -9.10
N ALA A 244 14.42 8.56 -7.77
CA ALA A 244 15.35 7.88 -6.90
C ALA A 244 15.14 6.35 -6.97
N ASN A 245 16.24 5.62 -7.22
CA ASN A 245 16.21 4.16 -7.22
C ASN A 245 16.20 3.61 -5.79
N ILE A 246 15.03 3.68 -5.16
CA ILE A 246 14.79 3.16 -3.81
C ILE A 246 14.14 1.80 -3.94
N SER A 247 14.74 0.80 -3.30
CA SER A 247 14.16 -0.55 -3.25
C SER A 247 13.00 -0.61 -2.26
N SER A 248 12.02 -1.44 -2.57
CA SER A 248 10.86 -1.68 -1.72
C SER A 248 10.70 -3.18 -1.42
N VAL A 249 9.99 -3.48 -0.34
CA VAL A 249 9.34 -4.79 -0.16
C VAL A 249 7.90 -4.61 -0.57
N PHE A 250 7.46 -5.30 -1.61
CA PHE A 250 6.12 -5.19 -2.18
C PHE A 250 5.39 -6.51 -1.97
N THR A 251 4.15 -6.45 -1.51
CA THR A 251 3.34 -7.62 -1.15
C THR A 251 1.91 -7.45 -1.64
N GLY A 252 1.28 -8.53 -2.08
CA GLY A 252 0.10 -8.50 -2.93
C GLY A 252 0.43 -8.18 -4.40
N SER A 253 -0.59 -8.23 -5.24
CA SER A 253 -0.54 -7.97 -6.67
C SER A 253 -1.34 -6.72 -7.00
N ARG A 254 -1.16 -6.24 -8.23
CA ARG A 254 -1.92 -5.10 -8.74
C ARG A 254 -3.16 -5.59 -9.47
N TYR A 255 -4.35 -5.20 -9.02
CA TYR A 255 -5.58 -5.41 -9.77
C TYR A 255 -5.78 -4.35 -10.87
N TYR A 256 -5.77 -4.73 -12.15
CA TYR A 256 -5.83 -3.76 -13.26
C TYR A 256 -7.25 -3.28 -13.63
N GLY A 257 -8.27 -3.55 -12.82
CA GLY A 257 -9.62 -3.05 -13.07
C GLY A 257 -10.37 -3.76 -14.21
N TYR A 258 -10.12 -5.06 -14.43
CA TYR A 258 -10.82 -5.84 -15.45
C TYR A 258 -12.31 -6.08 -15.11
N ASN A 259 -13.08 -6.64 -16.06
CA ASN A 259 -14.45 -7.05 -15.77
C ASN A 259 -14.43 -8.29 -14.87
N ASP A 260 -14.72 -8.09 -13.59
CA ASP A 260 -14.87 -9.16 -12.62
C ASP A 260 -16.35 -9.56 -12.42
N SER A 261 -16.56 -10.76 -11.89
CA SER A 261 -17.84 -11.29 -11.45
C SER A 261 -17.82 -11.55 -9.95
N ILE A 262 -18.99 -11.53 -9.32
CA ILE A 262 -19.15 -11.88 -7.90
C ILE A 262 -19.77 -13.27 -7.81
N ASP A 263 -19.21 -14.13 -6.96
CA ASP A 263 -19.73 -15.47 -6.70
C ASP A 263 -20.99 -15.46 -5.81
N GLU A 264 -21.58 -16.64 -5.57
CA GLU A 264 -22.81 -16.74 -4.77
C GLU A 264 -22.63 -16.40 -3.28
N PHE A 265 -21.39 -16.23 -2.83
CA PHE A 265 -21.01 -15.91 -1.44
C PHE A 265 -20.56 -14.46 -1.28
N GLY A 266 -20.58 -13.68 -2.37
CA GLY A 266 -20.24 -12.26 -2.36
C GLY A 266 -18.75 -11.98 -2.57
N SER A 267 -17.95 -12.98 -2.93
CA SER A 267 -16.53 -12.81 -3.23
C SER A 267 -16.30 -12.50 -4.70
N HIS A 268 -15.33 -11.63 -4.99
CA HIS A 268 -14.79 -11.40 -6.32
C HIS A 268 -14.23 -12.68 -6.94
N THR A 269 -14.42 -12.91 -8.25
CA THR A 269 -13.93 -14.14 -8.90
C THR A 269 -12.50 -13.99 -9.41
N ASP A 270 -12.09 -12.75 -9.73
CA ASP A 270 -10.72 -12.43 -10.05
C ASP A 270 -9.88 -12.59 -8.78
N TYR A 271 -8.84 -13.41 -8.89
CA TYR A 271 -7.95 -13.65 -7.78
C TYR A 271 -7.14 -12.40 -7.45
N SER A 272 -6.68 -11.65 -8.45
CA SER A 272 -5.85 -10.45 -8.20
C SER A 272 -6.62 -9.35 -7.48
N TYR A 273 -7.96 -9.46 -7.41
CA TYR A 273 -8.77 -8.64 -6.54
C TYR A 273 -8.76 -9.12 -5.08
N ARG A 274 -8.60 -10.43 -4.82
CA ARG A 274 -8.73 -11.03 -3.48
C ARG A 274 -7.40 -11.35 -2.81
N ASP A 275 -6.30 -11.20 -3.54
CA ASP A 275 -5.00 -11.73 -3.20
C ASP A 275 -4.39 -11.15 -1.92
N LEU A 276 -4.77 -9.91 -1.53
CA LEU A 276 -4.51 -9.40 -0.20
C LEU A 276 -5.43 -10.08 0.84
N ASN A 277 -5.04 -11.30 1.23
CA ASN A 277 -5.76 -12.10 2.21
C ASN A 277 -5.93 -11.34 3.55
N PRO A 278 -7.12 -11.32 4.17
CA PRO A 278 -7.34 -10.58 5.42
C PRO A 278 -6.55 -11.13 6.62
N GLY A 279 -6.18 -12.41 6.60
CA GLY A 279 -5.25 -13.01 7.56
C GLY A 279 -3.86 -12.39 7.46
N TYR A 280 -3.34 -12.24 6.23
CA TYR A 280 -2.09 -11.53 5.95
C TYR A 280 -2.18 -10.07 6.38
N PHE A 281 -3.21 -9.34 5.93
CA PHE A 281 -3.48 -7.95 6.29
C PHE A 281 -3.44 -7.74 7.81
N HIS A 282 -4.11 -8.61 8.58
CA HIS A 282 -4.15 -8.53 10.04
C HIS A 282 -2.78 -8.77 10.67
N ILE A 283 -2.08 -9.83 10.25
CA ILE A 283 -0.73 -10.15 10.74
C ILE A 283 0.20 -8.98 10.50
N VAL A 284 0.25 -8.48 9.27
CA VAL A 284 1.19 -7.42 8.88
C VAL A 284 0.86 -6.11 9.56
N SER A 285 -0.41 -5.71 9.60
CA SER A 285 -0.82 -4.47 10.28
C SER A 285 -0.44 -4.50 11.76
N ALA A 286 -0.73 -5.60 12.46
CA ALA A 286 -0.42 -5.73 13.88
C ALA A 286 1.10 -5.85 14.16
N ASN A 287 1.84 -6.59 13.33
CA ASN A 287 3.28 -6.74 13.51
C ASN A 287 4.04 -5.45 13.20
N LEU A 288 3.82 -4.86 12.02
CA LEU A 288 4.59 -3.71 11.56
C LEU A 288 4.40 -2.52 12.52
N LEU A 289 3.14 -2.16 12.76
CA LEU A 289 2.81 -1.01 13.60
C LEU A 289 3.06 -1.28 15.09
N GLY A 290 2.73 -2.48 15.56
CA GLY A 290 2.67 -2.77 17.00
C GLY A 290 3.90 -3.46 17.60
N LEU A 291 4.63 -4.26 16.81
CA LEU A 291 5.76 -5.05 17.31
C LEU A 291 7.10 -4.62 16.73
N LEU A 292 7.13 -4.16 15.47
CA LEU A 292 8.34 -3.76 14.76
C LEU A 292 8.55 -2.24 14.75
N ASN A 293 7.57 -1.46 15.24
CA ASN A 293 7.62 0.00 15.30
C ASN A 293 8.01 0.63 13.95
N THR A 294 7.40 0.12 12.88
CA THR A 294 7.52 0.62 11.52
C THR A 294 6.12 0.81 10.92
N THR A 295 6.04 1.42 9.75
CA THR A 295 4.79 1.53 9.00
C THR A 295 4.98 1.10 7.55
N PHE A 296 3.90 1.11 6.80
CA PHE A 296 3.82 0.66 5.43
C PHE A 296 2.93 1.60 4.62
N ILE A 297 2.91 1.36 3.32
CA ILE A 297 2.10 2.09 2.34
C ILE A 297 1.10 1.09 1.77
N ILE A 298 -0.13 1.54 1.58
CA ILE A 298 -1.18 0.76 0.93
C ILE A 298 -1.64 1.45 -0.34
N ASP A 299 -2.10 0.68 -1.31
CA ASP A 299 -3.15 1.16 -2.20
C ASP A 299 -4.48 1.00 -1.49
N ARG A 300 -5.15 2.12 -1.19
CA ARG A 300 -6.30 2.10 -0.27
C ARG A 300 -7.55 1.44 -0.87
N ASP A 301 -7.61 1.31 -2.19
CA ASP A 301 -8.77 0.80 -2.91
C ASP A 301 -8.34 -0.19 -4.01
N ALA A 302 -8.92 -1.40 -4.04
CA ALA A 302 -8.77 -2.34 -5.15
C ALA A 302 -9.60 -1.88 -6.37
N GLY A 303 -9.03 -0.96 -7.15
CA GLY A 303 -9.70 -0.35 -8.32
C GLY A 303 -8.74 -0.09 -9.47
N PHE A 304 -9.21 0.61 -10.52
CA PHE A 304 -8.36 0.99 -11.67
C PHE A 304 -7.33 2.09 -11.31
N GLU A 305 -7.71 3.02 -10.43
CA GLU A 305 -6.82 4.06 -9.93
C GLU A 305 -5.92 3.51 -8.83
N VAL A 306 -4.68 4.00 -8.75
CA VAL A 306 -3.72 3.61 -7.69
C VAL A 306 -3.51 4.77 -6.73
N TRP A 307 -3.85 4.56 -5.45
CA TRP A 307 -3.80 5.58 -4.41
C TRP A 307 -2.93 5.15 -3.23
N ASN A 308 -1.65 5.51 -3.29
CA ASN A 308 -0.68 5.20 -2.23
C ASN A 308 -0.85 6.12 -1.03
N GLN A 309 -1.13 5.54 0.12
CA GLN A 309 -1.27 6.28 1.38
C GLN A 309 -0.35 5.70 2.47
N PRO A 310 0.41 6.54 3.19
CA PRO A 310 1.24 6.07 4.29
C PRO A 310 0.36 5.79 5.53
N VAL A 311 0.45 4.57 6.05
CA VAL A 311 -0.36 4.12 7.18
C VAL A 311 0.13 4.75 8.49
N VAL A 312 -0.82 5.06 9.38
CA VAL A 312 -0.58 5.68 10.69
C VAL A 312 -0.91 4.70 11.81
N GLY A 313 -2.01 3.96 11.69
CA GLY A 313 -2.50 3.15 12.79
C GLY A 313 -3.43 2.02 12.38
N PHE A 314 -3.56 1.05 13.29
CA PHE A 314 -4.42 -0.11 13.15
C PHE A 314 -5.07 -0.40 14.50
N GLU A 315 -6.39 -0.57 14.52
CA GLU A 315 -7.16 -0.88 15.72
C GLU A 315 -8.15 -1.99 15.44
N VAL A 316 -8.18 -3.00 16.29
CA VAL A 316 -9.19 -4.06 16.31
C VAL A 316 -10.18 -3.75 17.43
N TYR A 317 -11.41 -3.39 17.06
CA TYR A 317 -12.45 -2.98 18.00
C TYR A 317 -13.51 -4.06 18.26
N GLU A 318 -13.50 -5.16 17.50
CA GLU A 318 -14.34 -6.33 17.74
C GLU A 318 -13.61 -7.63 17.39
N GLN A 319 -13.61 -8.61 18.29
CA GLN A 319 -13.19 -10.00 18.03
C GLN A 319 -14.20 -10.97 18.62
N THR A 320 -14.74 -11.88 17.81
CA THR A 320 -15.71 -12.89 18.27
C THR A 320 -15.33 -14.27 17.76
N SER A 321 -14.89 -15.15 18.67
CA SER A 321 -14.58 -16.54 18.34
C SER A 321 -15.84 -17.35 17.99
N MET A 322 -15.70 -18.21 16.99
CA MET A 322 -16.75 -19.06 16.44
C MET A 322 -16.16 -20.43 16.06
N THR A 323 -17.00 -21.47 16.08
CA THR A 323 -16.67 -22.72 15.41
C THR A 323 -16.78 -22.52 13.89
N THR A 324 -16.09 -23.36 13.12
CA THR A 324 -16.18 -23.39 11.65
C THR A 324 -17.62 -23.56 11.17
N GLU A 325 -18.37 -24.52 11.73
CA GLU A 325 -19.81 -24.74 11.46
C GLU A 325 -20.65 -23.47 11.70
N LYS A 326 -20.43 -22.79 12.83
CA LYS A 326 -21.18 -21.58 13.16
C LYS A 326 -20.86 -20.45 12.19
N ALA A 327 -19.60 -20.29 11.79
CA ALA A 327 -19.19 -19.29 10.80
C ALA A 327 -19.82 -19.58 9.43
N ALA A 328 -19.71 -20.82 8.95
CA ALA A 328 -20.31 -21.29 7.70
C ALA A 328 -21.81 -20.98 7.63
N ASN A 329 -22.55 -21.32 8.68
CA ASN A 329 -23.98 -21.09 8.74
C ASN A 329 -24.33 -19.60 8.83
N THR A 330 -23.59 -18.84 9.66
CA THR A 330 -23.89 -17.43 9.92
C THR A 330 -23.69 -16.59 8.67
N PHE A 331 -22.52 -16.71 8.02
CA PHE A 331 -22.10 -15.81 6.95
C PHE A 331 -22.45 -16.33 5.55
N TYR A 332 -22.41 -17.63 5.34
CA TYR A 332 -22.54 -18.23 3.99
C TYR A 332 -23.78 -19.13 3.82
N LYS A 333 -24.57 -19.34 4.89
CA LYS A 333 -25.74 -20.24 4.89
C LYS A 333 -25.40 -21.69 4.52
N LEU A 334 -24.20 -22.12 4.92
CA LEU A 334 -23.68 -23.46 4.70
C LEU A 334 -23.66 -24.27 6.00
N ASP A 335 -23.69 -25.60 5.87
CA ASP A 335 -23.54 -26.51 7.02
C ASP A 335 -22.06 -26.74 7.38
N GLU A 336 -21.14 -26.54 6.44
CA GLU A 336 -19.70 -26.78 6.60
C GLU A 336 -18.88 -25.61 6.05
N TYR A 337 -17.80 -25.27 6.75
CA TYR A 337 -16.82 -24.26 6.32
C TYR A 337 -15.79 -24.93 5.41
N PHE A 338 -15.92 -24.77 4.11
CA PHE A 338 -15.07 -25.46 3.14
C PHE A 338 -13.92 -24.60 2.59
N TRP A 339 -13.83 -23.33 2.97
CA TRP A 339 -12.81 -22.39 2.47
C TRP A 339 -11.39 -22.82 2.84
N ASN A 340 -11.20 -23.18 4.10
CA ASN A 340 -9.94 -23.70 4.61
C ASN A 340 -10.16 -24.95 5.47
N PRO A 341 -9.83 -26.15 4.97
CA PRO A 341 -9.99 -27.40 5.71
C PRO A 341 -9.01 -27.56 6.88
N ASN A 342 -7.96 -26.72 6.95
CA ASN A 342 -7.02 -26.69 8.08
C ASN A 342 -7.47 -25.74 9.20
N ALA A 343 -8.50 -24.92 8.97
CA ALA A 343 -9.08 -24.07 9.99
C ALA A 343 -9.84 -24.92 11.01
N THR A 344 -9.45 -24.82 12.28
CA THR A 344 -10.11 -25.53 13.38
C THR A 344 -10.97 -24.59 14.23
N SER A 345 -10.74 -23.28 14.13
CA SER A 345 -11.63 -22.24 14.66
C SER A 345 -11.60 -20.98 13.80
N ILE A 346 -12.64 -20.14 13.95
CA ILE A 346 -12.81 -18.89 13.21
C ILE A 346 -12.93 -17.74 14.21
N VAL A 347 -12.35 -16.58 13.90
CA VAL A 347 -12.59 -15.35 14.65
C VAL A 347 -13.15 -14.29 13.71
N TYR A 348 -14.36 -13.83 14.00
CA TYR A 348 -14.93 -12.66 13.33
C TYR A 348 -14.28 -11.39 13.87
N VAL A 349 -13.76 -10.55 12.98
CA VAL A 349 -13.00 -9.34 13.33
C VAL A 349 -13.63 -8.12 12.67
N LYS A 350 -13.67 -7.03 13.43
CA LYS A 350 -13.77 -5.68 12.88
C LYS A 350 -12.56 -4.87 13.29
N SER A 351 -11.92 -4.24 12.31
CA SER A 351 -10.77 -3.37 12.53
C SER A 351 -10.92 -2.04 11.79
N HIS A 352 -10.17 -1.05 12.23
CA HIS A 352 -10.00 0.25 11.61
C HIS A 352 -8.53 0.42 11.22
N LEU A 353 -8.27 0.79 9.97
CA LEU A 353 -6.94 1.19 9.52
C LEU A 353 -6.96 2.69 9.25
N SER A 354 -5.96 3.40 9.75
CA SER A 354 -5.82 4.84 9.56
C SER A 354 -4.58 5.17 8.74
N TRP A 355 -4.69 6.13 7.82
CA TRP A 355 -3.61 6.63 6.98
C TRP A 355 -3.70 8.14 6.81
N VAL A 356 -2.62 8.75 6.33
CA VAL A 356 -2.59 10.19 6.05
C VAL A 356 -3.12 10.45 4.65
N ASN A 357 -3.97 11.47 4.48
CA ASN A 357 -4.53 11.91 3.20
C ASN A 357 -3.86 13.18 2.67
N GLU A 358 -4.07 13.49 1.40
CA GLU A 358 -3.43 14.63 0.75
C GLU A 358 -3.94 16.00 1.24
N THR A 359 -3.07 17.01 1.22
CA THR A 359 -3.34 18.40 1.56
C THR A 359 -2.28 19.34 0.98
N TYR A 360 -2.65 20.60 0.74
CA TYR A 360 -1.70 21.70 0.47
C TYR A 360 -1.51 22.60 1.70
N THR A 361 -1.89 22.13 2.88
CA THR A 361 -1.72 22.90 4.13
C THR A 361 -0.25 23.01 4.48
N ASP A 362 0.24 24.24 4.56
CA ASP A 362 1.63 24.54 4.85
C ASP A 362 1.96 24.45 6.35
N GLY A 363 3.24 24.29 6.67
CA GLY A 363 3.76 24.17 8.03
C GLY A 363 4.16 22.75 8.44
N GLY A 364 4.74 22.64 9.65
CA GLY A 364 5.01 21.38 10.34
C GLY A 364 3.75 20.83 11.00
N LEU A 365 2.99 20.01 10.28
CA LEU A 365 1.68 19.50 10.69
C LEU A 365 1.79 18.46 11.80
N VAL A 366 2.80 17.60 11.76
CA VAL A 366 3.08 16.58 12.79
C VAL A 366 3.48 17.27 14.09
N ALA A 367 4.46 18.18 14.02
CA ALA A 367 4.95 18.90 15.21
C ALA A 367 3.90 19.81 15.86
N SER A 368 2.93 20.31 15.07
CA SER A 368 1.82 21.13 15.56
C SER A 368 0.59 20.34 16.00
N GLY A 369 0.54 19.03 15.76
CA GLY A 369 -0.65 18.19 15.98
C GLY A 369 -1.79 18.43 14.97
N LEU A 370 -1.55 19.23 13.92
CA LEU A 370 -2.53 19.45 12.86
C LEU A 370 -2.59 18.31 11.85
N ASN A 371 -1.62 17.39 11.86
CA ASN A 371 -1.60 16.21 10.99
C ASN A 371 -2.82 15.29 11.21
N ASP A 372 -3.38 15.27 12.42
CA ASP A 372 -4.56 14.50 12.78
C ASP A 372 -5.79 14.92 11.95
N ASN A 373 -5.86 16.19 11.50
CA ASN A 373 -6.94 16.66 10.62
C ASN A 373 -6.90 16.03 9.22
N PHE A 374 -5.77 15.42 8.87
CA PHE A 374 -5.53 14.75 7.59
C PHE A 374 -5.34 13.24 7.77
N THR A 375 -5.52 12.73 9.00
CA THR A 375 -5.54 11.29 9.24
C THR A 375 -6.97 10.79 9.07
N VAL A 376 -7.18 9.95 8.07
CA VAL A 376 -8.47 9.32 7.75
C VAL A 376 -8.34 7.81 7.89
N GLY A 377 -9.39 7.06 7.60
CA GLY A 377 -9.31 5.60 7.64
C GLY A 377 -10.57 4.91 7.16
N ALA A 378 -10.49 3.60 7.04
CA ALA A 378 -11.60 2.71 6.69
C ALA A 378 -11.75 1.59 7.71
N ASN A 379 -12.99 1.09 7.82
CA ASN A 379 -13.28 -0.08 8.63
C ASN A 379 -13.26 -1.32 7.74
N TYR A 380 -12.65 -2.39 8.24
CA TYR A 380 -12.63 -3.67 7.58
C TYR A 380 -13.28 -4.75 8.44
N THR A 381 -14.08 -5.60 7.80
CA THR A 381 -14.74 -6.74 8.44
C THR A 381 -14.33 -8.02 7.75
N TYR A 382 -13.87 -9.00 8.54
CA TYR A 382 -13.35 -10.26 7.99
C TYR A 382 -13.43 -11.38 9.03
N LEU A 383 -13.26 -12.59 8.54
CA LEU A 383 -12.99 -13.79 9.32
C LEU A 383 -11.50 -14.05 9.33
N LEU A 384 -10.94 -14.38 10.49
CA LEU A 384 -9.64 -15.01 10.62
C LEU A 384 -9.81 -16.51 10.81
N GLU A 385 -9.01 -17.28 10.09
CA GLU A 385 -8.94 -18.73 10.19
C GLU A 385 -7.77 -19.12 11.08
N LEU A 386 -8.03 -19.91 12.12
CA LEU A 386 -7.03 -20.35 13.08
C LEU A 386 -6.81 -21.86 13.01
N ASN A 387 -5.56 -22.29 13.18
CA ASN A 387 -5.20 -23.69 13.40
C ASN A 387 -5.33 -24.09 14.89
N ASP A 388 -5.00 -25.35 15.20
CA ASP A 388 -5.03 -25.90 16.57
C ASP A 388 -4.05 -25.22 17.55
N ASP A 389 -3.03 -24.53 17.04
CA ASP A 389 -2.04 -23.77 17.82
C ASP A 389 -2.44 -22.29 18.03
N GLU A 390 -3.66 -21.92 17.60
CA GLU A 390 -4.22 -20.56 17.60
C GLU A 390 -3.44 -19.57 16.72
N GLU A 391 -2.74 -20.08 15.70
CA GLU A 391 -2.07 -19.27 14.68
C GLU A 391 -3.03 -18.93 13.55
N ILE A 392 -2.96 -17.69 13.07
CA ILE A 392 -3.65 -17.23 11.87
C ILE A 392 -3.03 -17.92 10.66
N ILE A 393 -3.86 -18.65 9.92
CA ILE A 393 -3.48 -19.41 8.72
C ILE A 393 -4.26 -18.97 7.47
N GLY A 394 -5.07 -17.93 7.59
CA GLY A 394 -5.88 -17.40 6.49
C GLY A 394 -7.01 -16.51 7.01
N GLY A 395 -7.93 -16.19 6.11
CA GLY A 395 -9.10 -15.38 6.41
C GLY A 395 -9.95 -15.12 5.18
N GLU A 396 -11.13 -14.57 5.42
CA GLU A 396 -12.13 -14.24 4.39
C GLU A 396 -12.71 -12.85 4.63
N TRP A 397 -12.70 -11.99 3.61
CA TRP A 397 -13.35 -10.68 3.68
C TRP A 397 -14.87 -10.85 3.82
N LEU A 398 -15.54 -9.85 4.42
CA LEU A 398 -16.99 -9.87 4.63
C LEU A 398 -17.62 -8.52 4.31
N TYR A 399 -18.88 -8.59 3.88
CA TYR A 399 -19.74 -7.41 3.65
C TYR A 399 -19.08 -6.44 2.65
N GLU A 400 -19.08 -5.14 2.96
CA GLU A 400 -18.46 -4.11 2.13
C GLU A 400 -16.96 -4.32 1.96
N SER A 401 -16.29 -5.02 2.88
CA SER A 401 -14.88 -5.36 2.73
C SER A 401 -14.60 -6.43 1.68
N ASN A 402 -15.62 -7.04 1.08
CA ASN A 402 -15.41 -7.83 -0.15
C ASN A 402 -15.10 -6.92 -1.35
N ASP A 403 -15.66 -5.71 -1.38
CA ASP A 403 -15.53 -4.77 -2.50
C ASP A 403 -14.60 -3.59 -2.17
N ILE A 404 -14.27 -3.40 -0.89
CA ILE A 404 -13.47 -2.27 -0.40
C ILE A 404 -12.46 -2.76 0.63
N HIS A 405 -11.31 -3.15 0.12
CA HIS A 405 -10.13 -3.48 0.90
C HIS A 405 -8.87 -3.00 0.15
N PRO A 406 -7.71 -2.89 0.82
CA PRO A 406 -6.48 -2.51 0.14
C PRO A 406 -6.11 -3.54 -0.94
N ASP A 407 -5.55 -3.07 -2.06
CA ASP A 407 -5.11 -3.93 -3.19
C ASP A 407 -3.78 -4.59 -2.84
N PHE A 408 -2.80 -3.77 -2.44
CA PHE A 408 -1.46 -4.22 -2.08
C PHE A 408 -0.86 -3.37 -0.97
N LEU A 409 0.22 -3.89 -0.39
CA LEU A 409 0.99 -3.26 0.67
C LEU A 409 2.47 -3.25 0.29
N TRP A 410 3.17 -2.16 0.58
CA TRP A 410 4.61 -2.10 0.36
C TRP A 410 5.34 -1.17 1.34
N LEU A 411 6.65 -1.37 1.46
CA LEU A 411 7.51 -0.58 2.33
C LEU A 411 8.76 -0.13 1.58
N PRO A 412 9.18 1.15 1.71
CA PRO A 412 10.49 1.56 1.24
C PRO A 412 11.57 1.02 2.19
N THR A 413 12.66 0.47 1.64
CA THR A 413 13.73 -0.15 2.42
C THR A 413 14.85 0.83 2.80
N SER A 414 14.93 1.98 2.13
CA SER A 414 15.94 3.01 2.38
C SER A 414 15.50 4.40 1.92
N MET A 415 16.20 5.43 2.38
CA MET A 415 16.19 6.75 1.74
C MET A 415 16.96 6.72 0.41
N PRO A 416 16.78 7.71 -0.48
CA PRO A 416 17.68 7.91 -1.63
C PRO A 416 19.14 7.99 -1.20
N ALA A 417 20.06 7.58 -2.07
CA ALA A 417 21.48 7.84 -1.84
C ALA A 417 21.75 9.36 -1.81
N SER A 418 22.58 9.82 -0.87
CA SER A 418 22.78 11.25 -0.61
C SER A 418 23.28 12.06 -1.82
N ASP A 419 23.93 11.40 -2.78
CA ASP A 419 24.49 12.00 -3.99
C ASP A 419 23.55 11.91 -5.21
N VAL A 420 22.31 11.43 -5.03
CA VAL A 420 21.30 11.41 -6.08
C VAL A 420 21.08 12.82 -6.65
N VAL A 421 21.15 12.89 -7.97
CA VAL A 421 20.65 14.00 -8.78
C VAL A 421 19.69 13.38 -9.78
N THR A 422 18.42 13.80 -9.73
CA THR A 422 17.40 13.27 -10.62
C THR A 422 17.69 13.63 -12.08
N SER A 423 17.01 12.96 -12.99
CA SER A 423 17.06 13.19 -14.43
C SER A 423 16.74 14.64 -14.84
N ILE A 424 16.02 15.40 -14.00
CA ILE A 424 15.71 16.83 -14.22
C ILE A 424 16.72 17.80 -13.57
N GLY A 425 17.76 17.28 -12.90
CA GLY A 425 18.77 18.09 -12.20
C GLY A 425 18.39 18.52 -10.79
N LEU A 426 17.37 17.89 -10.17
CA LEU A 426 17.01 18.10 -8.78
C LEU A 426 17.97 17.29 -7.89
N SER A 427 18.77 17.97 -7.07
CA SER A 427 19.79 17.33 -6.24
C SER A 427 19.23 17.01 -4.86
N TYR A 428 19.26 15.74 -4.48
CA TYR A 428 18.78 15.32 -3.16
C TYR A 428 19.58 16.00 -2.04
N ALA A 429 20.91 16.09 -2.15
CA ALA A 429 21.75 16.82 -1.20
C ALA A 429 21.30 18.28 -0.98
N ASN A 430 20.91 18.99 -2.04
CA ASN A 430 20.40 20.36 -1.93
C ASN A 430 19.04 20.42 -1.23
N VAL A 431 18.15 19.47 -1.52
CA VAL A 431 16.83 19.38 -0.90
C VAL A 431 16.95 19.00 0.58
N THR A 432 17.81 18.04 0.93
CA THR A 432 18.10 17.66 2.31
C THR A 432 18.71 18.82 3.11
N MET A 433 19.60 19.63 2.50
CA MET A 433 20.10 20.84 3.15
C MET A 433 18.96 21.81 3.51
N LEU A 434 18.00 22.05 2.60
CA LEU A 434 16.83 22.89 2.90
C LEU A 434 15.95 22.26 4.00
N LEU A 435 15.75 20.94 3.94
CA LEU A 435 14.99 20.20 4.95
C LEU A 435 15.63 20.34 6.34
N GLU A 436 16.94 20.14 6.47
CA GLU A 436 17.66 20.27 7.72
C GLU A 436 17.52 21.67 8.33
N MET A 437 17.62 22.71 7.49
CA MET A 437 17.36 24.09 7.90
C MET A 437 15.92 24.27 8.42
N ALA A 438 14.94 23.65 7.74
CA ALA A 438 13.51 23.76 8.05
C ALA A 438 13.10 22.94 9.28
N VAL A 439 13.89 21.94 9.67
CA VAL A 439 13.69 21.14 10.88
C VAL A 439 14.29 21.86 12.10
N GLN A 440 15.50 22.41 11.98
CA GLN A 440 16.27 22.98 13.11
C GLN A 440 15.62 24.19 13.77
N CYS A 441 14.85 24.99 13.03
CA CYS A 441 14.12 26.13 13.61
C CYS A 441 13.14 25.71 14.71
N PHE A 442 12.55 24.52 14.63
CA PHE A 442 11.65 24.01 15.66
C PHE A 442 12.40 23.61 16.95
N GLU A 443 13.57 22.99 16.81
CA GLU A 443 14.42 22.63 17.96
C GLU A 443 14.89 23.87 18.74
N SER A 444 15.17 24.97 18.02
CA SER A 444 15.59 26.24 18.64
C SER A 444 14.46 26.90 19.46
N VAL A 445 13.21 26.79 19.01
CA VAL A 445 12.03 27.30 19.72
C VAL A 445 11.72 26.43 20.94
N SER A 446 11.74 25.10 20.80
CA SER A 446 11.50 24.16 21.91
C SER A 446 12.51 24.32 23.06
N GLN A 447 13.80 24.48 22.73
CA GLN A 447 14.84 24.74 23.75
C GLN A 447 14.68 26.10 24.45
N SER A 448 14.12 27.11 23.76
CA SER A 448 13.85 28.43 24.37
C SER A 448 12.68 28.39 25.35
N VAL A 449 11.64 27.59 25.07
CA VAL A 449 10.47 27.39 25.94
C VAL A 449 10.82 26.57 27.19
N MET A 450 11.67 25.55 27.06
CA MET A 450 12.15 24.82 28.24
C MET A 450 13.02 25.68 29.17
N LYS A 451 13.83 26.60 28.63
CA LYS A 451 14.66 27.51 29.45
C LYS A 451 13.86 28.53 30.23
N THR A 452 12.72 28.99 29.72
CA THR A 452 11.84 29.95 30.41
C THR A 452 10.92 29.29 31.43
N GLY A 453 10.54 28.02 31.22
CA GLY A 453 9.73 27.23 32.18
C GLY A 453 10.47 26.78 33.45
N LEU A 454 11.80 26.84 33.46
CA LEU A 454 12.64 26.56 34.64
C LEU A 454 12.94 27.80 35.51
N THR A 455 12.42 28.97 35.14
CA THR A 455 12.61 30.24 35.86
C THR A 455 11.32 30.86 36.40
N ALA A 456 10.24 30.08 36.52
CA ALA A 456 8.97 30.51 37.13
C ALA A 456 8.76 29.88 38.51
#